data_AF-A0A518BBQ2-F1
#
_entry.id   AF-A0A518BBQ2-F1
#
_cell.length_a   1.000
_cell.length_b   1.000
_cell.length_c   1.000
_cell.angle_alpha   90.00
_cell.angle_beta   90.00
_cell.angle_gamma   90.00
#
_symmetry.space_group_name_H-M   'P 1'
#
loop_
_entity.id
_entity.type
_entity.pdbx_description
1 polymer ?
#
loop_
_entity_poly.entity_id
_entity_poly.type
_entity_poly.pdbx_seq_one_letter_code
_entity_poly.pdbx_strand_id
1 'polypeptide(L)'
;MKATKGRETAMTRSLKATITLLVVGAIAGPIAANEPFLLRDGDRVVLVGDTLLERAQRQGYFETALLSRFPDADVTFRNLAWSADTVNGVSRAYFDAPAKGRERLVEQLKTADPSVLILGYGRADAAAGPDQVETFAKDYRQLLADAAGKETRLHLITPLPQEANSTSPDDLSQRNETLAAYAKAVRELAESTGARTIDLAASDESRAAPLTDNGVHPSPWGYWWLAPEFERLLGLDKQVILVDLDAKGNVHEAQKTIITDIKTPSGGLSFNQLDRRLPTPPLPAHAPKDGAHPWVVESRLRVRDLPEGNYSIAIDGTRVATASARELAQGIVLEKTPGHQQAEELRGQVCRKNRLFFHSYRPQNITYLLGFRKHEQGHNAKEIDELREHVAETEKTINTLRQPTNHQVVIQKESS
;
A
#
# COMPACT_ATOMS: atom_id res chain seq x y z
N MET A 1 81.81 15.23 36.60
CA MET A 1 82.22 13.85 36.24
C MET A 1 81.07 12.90 36.55
N LYS A 2 80.59 12.16 35.53
CA LYS A 2 79.79 10.91 35.54
C LYS A 2 78.58 10.83 36.51
N ALA A 3 77.35 11.09 36.08
CA ALA A 3 76.44 10.22 35.31
C ALA A 3 75.88 9.01 36.08
N THR A 4 74.59 9.08 36.45
CA THR A 4 73.73 7.89 36.59
C THR A 4 72.27 8.26 36.36
N LYS A 5 71.68 7.62 35.35
CA LYS A 5 70.24 7.58 35.04
C LYS A 5 69.49 6.78 36.11
N GLY A 6 68.26 7.16 36.42
CA GLY A 6 67.30 6.33 37.16
C GLY A 6 65.87 6.81 36.94
N ARG A 7 65.10 6.04 36.17
CA ARG A 7 63.68 6.23 35.85
C ARG A 7 62.80 6.05 37.08
N GLU A 8 61.90 6.98 37.35
CA GLU A 8 60.72 6.75 38.19
C GLU A 8 59.70 5.87 37.43
N THR A 9 59.24 4.80 38.07
CA THR A 9 58.10 4.00 37.62
C THR A 9 57.09 3.95 38.77
N ALA A 10 55.97 4.63 38.58
CA ALA A 10 54.84 4.60 39.50
C ALA A 10 54.00 3.33 39.24
N MET A 11 53.68 2.64 40.33
CA MET A 11 52.72 1.54 40.43
C MET A 11 51.32 1.98 40.00
N THR A 12 50.67 1.18 39.14
CA THR A 12 49.20 1.17 39.03
C THR A 12 48.69 -0.27 39.04
N ARG A 13 47.88 -0.58 40.06
CA ARG A 13 47.23 -1.88 40.29
C ARG A 13 46.20 -2.16 39.19
N SER A 14 46.30 -3.33 38.56
CA SER A 14 45.29 -3.87 37.65
C SER A 14 44.18 -4.54 38.46
N LEU A 15 42.94 -4.04 38.34
CA LEU A 15 41.73 -4.67 38.87
C LEU A 15 41.07 -5.45 37.71
N LYS A 16 41.11 -6.78 37.76
CA LYS A 16 40.40 -7.64 36.80
C LYS A 16 38.95 -7.79 37.29
N ALA A 17 38.00 -7.16 36.60
CA ALA A 17 36.57 -7.39 36.80
C ALA A 17 36.10 -8.51 35.86
N THR A 18 35.74 -9.65 36.43
CA THR A 18 35.09 -10.77 35.72
C THR A 18 33.63 -10.41 35.49
N ILE A 19 33.24 -10.18 34.23
CA ILE A 19 31.84 -9.97 33.84
C ILE A 19 31.22 -11.33 33.57
N THR A 20 30.35 -11.79 34.48
CA THR A 20 29.46 -12.93 34.24
C THR A 20 28.30 -12.45 33.37
N LEU A 21 28.26 -12.91 32.12
CA LEU A 21 27.19 -12.60 31.17
C LEU A 21 25.96 -13.45 31.52
N LEU A 22 24.95 -12.83 32.15
CA LEU A 22 23.64 -13.45 32.37
C LEU A 22 22.85 -13.38 31.05
N VAL A 23 22.73 -14.51 30.35
CA VAL A 23 21.86 -14.61 29.18
C VAL A 23 20.41 -14.72 29.70
N VAL A 24 19.73 -13.57 29.79
CA VAL A 24 18.28 -13.53 29.95
C VAL A 24 17.68 -13.84 28.58
N GLY A 25 17.15 -15.05 28.43
CA GLY A 25 16.35 -15.40 27.26
C GLY A 25 15.11 -14.52 27.20
N ALA A 26 15.09 -13.57 26.26
CA ALA A 26 13.89 -12.82 25.93
C ALA A 26 12.91 -13.78 25.24
N ILE A 27 11.87 -14.18 25.97
CA ILE A 27 10.68 -14.78 25.35
C ILE A 27 9.99 -13.62 24.63
N ALA A 28 10.19 -13.51 23.32
CA ALA A 28 9.45 -12.57 22.49
C ALA A 28 7.97 -12.99 22.52
N GLY A 29 7.17 -12.27 23.30
CA GLY A 29 5.71 -12.30 23.18
C GLY A 29 5.28 -11.64 21.86
N PRO A 30 4.04 -11.85 21.40
CA PRO A 30 3.54 -11.21 20.19
C PRO A 30 3.67 -9.69 20.31
N ILE A 31 4.31 -9.07 19.32
CA ILE A 31 4.38 -7.62 19.20
C ILE A 31 2.94 -7.09 19.14
N ALA A 32 2.60 -6.21 20.08
CA ALA A 32 1.26 -5.70 20.25
C ALA A 32 0.73 -5.01 18.97
N ALA A 33 -0.56 -5.18 18.70
CA ALA A 33 -1.34 -4.50 17.66
C ALA A 33 -1.39 -2.95 17.78
N ASN A 34 -0.58 -2.35 18.67
CA ASN A 34 -0.51 -0.92 18.96
C ASN A 34 0.68 -0.19 18.31
N GLU A 35 1.64 -0.88 17.69
CA GLU A 35 2.68 -0.17 16.92
C GLU A 35 2.08 0.40 15.61
N PRO A 36 2.37 1.66 15.25
CA PRO A 36 1.94 2.23 13.98
C PRO A 36 2.39 1.34 12.82
N PHE A 37 1.54 1.18 11.81
CA PHE A 37 1.96 0.51 10.58
C PHE A 37 3.13 1.29 9.96
N LEU A 38 4.20 0.57 9.63
CA LEU A 38 5.40 1.13 9.01
C LEU A 38 6.00 0.12 8.04
N LEU A 39 6.39 0.57 6.86
CA LEU A 39 7.29 -0.20 5.99
C LEU A 39 8.74 0.15 6.33
N ARG A 40 9.53 -0.89 6.58
CA ARG A 40 10.94 -0.84 7.00
C ARG A 40 11.80 -1.34 5.84
N ASP A 41 13.05 -0.89 5.80
CA ASP A 41 14.02 -1.39 4.82
C ASP A 41 14.18 -2.92 4.92
N GLY A 42 14.18 -3.57 3.76
CA GLY A 42 14.22 -5.02 3.62
C GLY A 42 12.85 -5.71 3.75
N ASP A 43 11.75 -4.96 3.91
CA ASP A 43 10.43 -5.58 4.03
C ASP A 43 10.02 -6.35 2.76
N ARG A 44 9.51 -7.56 2.98
CA ARG A 44 8.90 -8.42 1.98
C ARG A 44 7.40 -8.43 2.26
N VAL A 45 6.66 -7.59 1.54
CA VAL A 45 5.22 -7.44 1.67
C VAL A 45 4.53 -8.44 0.75
N VAL A 46 3.82 -9.39 1.35
CA VAL A 46 3.08 -10.42 0.61
C VAL A 46 1.58 -10.19 0.81
N LEU A 47 0.84 -10.16 -0.31
CA LEU A 47 -0.61 -10.13 -0.32
C LEU A 47 -1.12 -11.51 -0.73
N VAL A 48 -2.05 -12.07 0.04
CA VAL A 48 -2.65 -13.39 -0.24
C VAL A 48 -4.11 -13.39 0.14
N GLY A 49 -4.96 -14.07 -0.64
CA GLY A 49 -6.39 -14.02 -0.42
C GLY A 49 -7.18 -14.37 -1.67
N ASP A 50 -8.45 -14.02 -1.63
CA ASP A 50 -9.40 -14.28 -2.70
C ASP A 50 -9.34 -13.23 -3.84
N THR A 51 -10.41 -13.17 -4.63
CA THR A 51 -10.55 -12.29 -5.80
C THR A 51 -10.35 -10.80 -5.48
N LEU A 52 -10.63 -10.32 -4.26
CA LEU A 52 -10.37 -8.92 -3.89
C LEU A 52 -8.88 -8.58 -4.04
N LEU A 53 -8.01 -9.39 -3.45
CA LEU A 53 -6.56 -9.15 -3.52
C LEU A 53 -5.97 -9.57 -4.86
N GLU A 54 -6.49 -10.61 -5.51
CA GLU A 54 -6.04 -10.98 -6.86
C GLU A 54 -6.28 -9.84 -7.85
N ARG A 55 -7.45 -9.20 -7.81
CA ARG A 55 -7.76 -8.06 -8.70
C ARG A 55 -7.04 -6.78 -8.30
N ALA A 56 -6.69 -6.60 -7.03
CA ALA A 56 -5.88 -5.45 -6.60
C ALA A 56 -4.56 -5.33 -7.38
N GLN A 57 -3.97 -6.47 -7.78
CA GLN A 57 -2.76 -6.49 -8.62
C GLN A 57 -2.96 -5.79 -9.98
N ARG A 58 -4.17 -5.89 -10.55
CA ARG A 58 -4.50 -5.37 -11.88
C ARG A 58 -4.77 -3.87 -11.84
N GLN A 59 -5.19 -3.37 -10.68
CA GLN A 59 -5.52 -1.97 -10.44
C GLN A 59 -4.36 -1.18 -9.82
N GLY A 60 -3.50 -1.84 -9.04
CA GLY A 60 -2.25 -1.28 -8.52
C GLY A 60 -2.38 -0.27 -7.38
N TYR A 61 -3.60 0.14 -7.01
CA TYR A 61 -3.80 1.26 -6.08
C TYR A 61 -3.27 1.03 -4.66
N PHE A 62 -3.45 -0.17 -4.08
CA PHE A 62 -2.98 -0.44 -2.70
C PHE A 62 -1.44 -0.37 -2.60
N GLU A 63 -0.74 -1.04 -3.51
CA GLU A 63 0.73 -1.02 -3.57
C GLU A 63 1.26 0.39 -3.89
N THR A 64 0.60 1.11 -4.81
CA THR A 64 0.97 2.50 -5.15
C THR A 64 0.82 3.43 -3.95
N ALA A 65 -0.29 3.34 -3.20
CA ALA A 65 -0.51 4.19 -2.03
C ALA A 65 0.59 3.99 -0.97
N LEU A 66 0.98 2.74 -0.72
CA LEU A 66 2.05 2.41 0.23
C LEU A 66 3.43 2.86 -0.29
N LEU A 67 3.75 2.62 -1.57
CA LEU A 67 5.01 3.06 -2.17
C LEU A 67 5.15 4.59 -2.20
N SER A 68 4.07 5.32 -2.50
CA SER A 68 4.05 6.78 -2.46
C SER A 68 4.24 7.31 -1.04
N ARG A 69 3.72 6.61 -0.02
CA ARG A 69 3.83 7.02 1.38
C ARG A 69 5.19 6.72 2.02
N PHE A 70 5.80 5.62 1.62
CA PHE A 70 7.11 5.18 2.09
C PHE A 70 8.11 5.17 0.92
N PRO A 71 8.36 6.33 0.28
CA PRO A 71 9.17 6.38 -0.94
C PRO A 71 10.62 5.93 -0.70
N ASP A 72 11.12 6.13 0.52
CA ASP A 72 12.49 5.84 0.91
C ASP A 72 12.70 4.40 1.38
N ALA A 73 11.63 3.66 1.72
CA ALA A 73 11.75 2.32 2.25
C ALA A 73 12.13 1.31 1.15
N ASP A 74 13.22 0.57 1.33
CA ASP A 74 13.60 -0.49 0.41
C ASP A 74 12.72 -1.73 0.64
N VAL A 75 11.69 -1.91 -0.20
CA VAL A 75 10.65 -2.93 0.03
C VAL A 75 10.28 -3.64 -1.26
N THR A 76 9.85 -4.90 -1.12
CA THR A 76 9.34 -5.72 -2.23
C THR A 76 7.89 -6.11 -2.01
N PHE A 77 7.11 -6.17 -3.09
CA PHE A 77 5.70 -6.57 -3.06
C PHE A 77 5.45 -7.79 -3.92
N ARG A 78 4.85 -8.83 -3.33
CA ARG A 78 4.45 -10.06 -4.03
C ARG A 78 2.97 -10.33 -3.78
N ASN A 79 2.17 -10.34 -4.85
CA ASN A 79 0.76 -10.67 -4.75
C ASN A 79 0.53 -12.14 -5.15
N LEU A 80 0.29 -12.99 -4.16
CA LEU A 80 0.04 -14.43 -4.30
C LEU A 80 -1.45 -14.78 -4.23
N ALA A 81 -2.33 -13.78 -4.24
CA ALA A 81 -3.77 -13.98 -4.17
C ALA A 81 -4.31 -14.69 -5.42
N TRP A 82 -5.44 -15.36 -5.27
CA TRP A 82 -6.01 -16.20 -6.30
C TRP A 82 -7.55 -16.08 -6.30
N SER A 83 -8.16 -15.97 -7.48
CA SER A 83 -9.60 -15.80 -7.58
C SER A 83 -10.35 -17.00 -6.97
N ALA A 84 -11.38 -16.71 -6.16
CA ALA A 84 -12.14 -17.72 -5.40
C ALA A 84 -11.31 -18.60 -4.46
N ASP A 85 -10.15 -18.13 -4.00
CA ASP A 85 -9.34 -18.85 -3.01
C ASP A 85 -9.99 -18.82 -1.63
N THR A 86 -9.89 -19.91 -0.90
CA THR A 86 -10.33 -20.06 0.49
C THR A 86 -9.13 -20.20 1.40
N VAL A 87 -9.31 -20.15 2.73
CA VAL A 87 -8.20 -20.40 3.67
C VAL A 87 -7.56 -21.78 3.47
N ASN A 88 -8.30 -22.73 2.90
CA ASN A 88 -7.84 -24.06 2.57
C ASN A 88 -7.18 -24.19 1.19
N GLY A 89 -7.06 -23.10 0.42
CA GLY A 89 -6.31 -23.08 -0.83
C GLY A 89 -6.89 -23.97 -1.94
N VAL A 90 -8.18 -24.32 -1.89
CA VAL A 90 -8.78 -25.37 -2.75
C VAL A 90 -8.60 -25.05 -4.24
N SER A 91 -8.68 -23.77 -4.61
CA SER A 91 -8.47 -23.27 -5.97
C SER A 91 -7.06 -23.51 -6.52
N ARG A 92 -6.10 -23.87 -5.64
CA ARG A 92 -4.68 -24.15 -5.94
C ARG A 92 -4.40 -25.65 -6.11
N ALA A 93 -5.40 -26.50 -5.94
CA ALA A 93 -5.26 -27.95 -6.11
C ALA A 93 -5.05 -28.35 -7.59
N TYR A 94 -5.45 -27.51 -8.55
CA TYR A 94 -5.46 -27.82 -9.98
C TYR A 94 -6.22 -29.12 -10.28
N PHE A 95 -5.51 -30.21 -10.59
CA PHE A 95 -6.06 -31.54 -10.88
C PHE A 95 -5.85 -32.53 -9.73
N ASP A 96 -5.21 -32.10 -8.64
CA ASP A 96 -4.98 -32.91 -7.45
C ASP A 96 -6.13 -32.81 -6.45
N ALA A 97 -6.06 -33.62 -5.39
CA ALA A 97 -7.01 -33.55 -4.28
C ALA A 97 -6.94 -32.18 -3.57
N PRO A 98 -8.05 -31.68 -2.98
CA PRO A 98 -8.12 -30.36 -2.32
C PRO A 98 -6.99 -30.09 -1.30
N ALA A 99 -6.56 -31.11 -0.55
CA ALA A 99 -5.47 -31.00 0.42
C ALA A 99 -4.14 -30.49 -0.21
N LYS A 100 -3.88 -30.83 -1.48
CA LYS A 100 -2.70 -30.32 -2.20
C LYS A 100 -2.76 -28.82 -2.46
N GLY A 101 -3.96 -28.25 -2.55
CA GLY A 101 -4.14 -26.80 -2.62
C GLY A 101 -3.62 -26.09 -1.37
N ARG A 102 -3.96 -26.62 -0.19
CA ARG A 102 -3.46 -26.11 1.09
C ARG A 102 -1.94 -26.24 1.23
N GLU A 103 -1.39 -27.41 0.89
CA GLU A 103 0.07 -27.62 0.92
C GLU A 103 0.80 -26.58 0.05
N ARG A 104 0.32 -26.36 -1.18
CA ARG A 104 0.89 -25.36 -2.11
C ARG A 104 0.78 -23.94 -1.59
N LEU A 105 -0.37 -23.55 -1.00
CA LEU A 105 -0.53 -22.23 -0.40
C LEU A 105 0.55 -21.97 0.66
N VAL A 106 0.75 -22.93 1.58
CA VAL A 106 1.74 -22.81 2.64
C VAL A 106 3.17 -22.79 2.06
N GLU A 107 3.46 -23.63 1.08
CA GLU A 107 4.77 -23.65 0.40
C GLU A 107 5.07 -22.31 -0.31
N GLN A 108 4.08 -21.75 -1.00
CA GLN A 108 4.20 -20.45 -1.69
C GLN A 108 4.46 -19.31 -0.70
N LEU A 109 3.76 -19.30 0.45
CA LEU A 109 3.98 -18.31 1.50
C LEU A 109 5.36 -18.46 2.15
N LYS A 110 5.80 -19.69 2.45
CA LYS A 110 7.15 -19.95 2.97
C LYS A 110 8.24 -19.55 2.00
N THR A 111 8.04 -19.80 0.71
CA THR A 111 8.99 -19.43 -0.35
C THR A 111 9.10 -17.92 -0.49
N ALA A 112 7.98 -17.19 -0.35
CA ALA A 112 7.97 -15.73 -0.39
C ALA A 112 8.55 -15.09 0.89
N ASP A 113 8.63 -15.87 1.98
CA ASP A 113 9.24 -15.50 3.26
C ASP A 113 8.80 -14.10 3.76
N PRO A 114 7.50 -13.85 3.98
CA PRO A 114 7.02 -12.49 4.29
C PRO A 114 7.50 -11.96 5.63
N SER A 115 7.97 -10.70 5.64
CA SER A 115 8.09 -9.91 6.89
C SER A 115 6.79 -9.16 7.20
N VAL A 116 5.99 -8.87 6.18
CA VAL A 116 4.63 -8.31 6.28
C VAL A 116 3.70 -9.17 5.44
N LEU A 117 2.69 -9.78 6.07
CA LEU A 117 1.73 -10.63 5.38
C LEU A 117 0.32 -10.04 5.53
N ILE A 118 -0.26 -9.66 4.40
CA ILE A 118 -1.61 -9.09 4.30
C ILE A 118 -2.53 -10.17 3.72
N LEU A 119 -3.49 -10.63 4.51
CA LEU A 119 -4.37 -11.74 4.17
C LEU A 119 -5.83 -11.26 4.02
N GLY A 120 -6.48 -11.60 2.90
CA GLY A 120 -7.88 -11.26 2.63
C GLY A 120 -8.71 -12.49 2.30
N TYR A 121 -9.24 -13.13 3.33
CA TYR A 121 -10.09 -14.33 3.23
C TYR A 121 -11.44 -14.11 3.94
N GLY A 122 -12.44 -14.93 3.61
CA GLY A 122 -13.77 -14.90 4.23
C GLY A 122 -14.91 -14.75 3.23
N ARG A 123 -14.73 -14.03 2.11
CA ARG A 123 -15.82 -13.85 1.14
C ARG A 123 -16.03 -15.10 0.29
N ALA A 124 -14.96 -15.69 -0.25
CA ALA A 124 -15.07 -16.99 -0.92
C ALA A 124 -15.50 -18.10 0.05
N ASP A 125 -14.98 -18.09 1.28
CA ASP A 125 -15.31 -19.04 2.34
C ASP A 125 -16.79 -18.99 2.73
N ALA A 126 -17.40 -17.80 2.77
CA ALA A 126 -18.81 -17.59 3.10
C ALA A 126 -19.80 -18.31 2.16
N ALA A 127 -19.35 -18.76 0.98
CA ALA A 127 -20.17 -19.63 0.12
C ALA A 127 -20.54 -20.96 0.79
N ALA A 128 -19.80 -21.38 1.82
CA ALA A 128 -20.10 -22.58 2.61
C ALA A 128 -21.23 -22.35 3.65
N GLY A 129 -21.69 -21.12 3.83
CA GLY A 129 -22.80 -20.76 4.71
C GLY A 129 -22.39 -20.34 6.13
N PRO A 130 -23.35 -19.84 6.92
CA PRO A 130 -23.11 -19.31 8.27
C PRO A 130 -22.68 -20.37 9.29
N ASP A 131 -23.08 -21.63 9.12
CA ASP A 131 -22.72 -22.73 10.03
C ASP A 131 -21.22 -23.11 9.97
N GLN A 132 -20.47 -22.55 9.00
CA GLN A 132 -19.05 -22.84 8.79
C GLN A 132 -18.11 -21.77 9.34
N VAL A 133 -18.63 -20.73 10.00
CA VAL A 133 -17.81 -19.62 10.54
C VAL A 133 -16.75 -20.12 11.53
N GLU A 134 -17.09 -21.04 12.42
CA GLU A 134 -16.14 -21.60 13.39
C GLU A 134 -15.04 -22.43 12.72
N THR A 135 -15.41 -23.26 11.74
CA THR A 135 -14.45 -24.04 10.93
C THR A 135 -13.51 -23.11 10.17
N PHE A 136 -14.05 -22.07 9.53
CA PHE A 136 -13.26 -21.04 8.85
C PHE A 136 -12.26 -20.37 9.79
N ALA A 137 -12.69 -19.91 10.96
CA ALA A 137 -11.82 -19.27 11.93
C ALA A 137 -10.68 -20.19 12.40
N LYS A 138 -10.98 -21.48 12.60
CA LYS A 138 -10.00 -22.50 12.96
C LYS A 138 -8.99 -22.74 11.83
N ASP A 139 -9.44 -22.93 10.60
CA ASP A 139 -8.58 -23.20 9.44
C ASP A 139 -7.71 -21.99 9.08
N TYR A 140 -8.24 -20.78 9.28
CA TYR A 140 -7.50 -19.54 9.13
C TYR A 140 -6.42 -19.41 10.21
N ARG A 141 -6.73 -19.67 11.49
CA ARG A 141 -5.71 -19.72 12.55
C ARG A 141 -4.60 -20.71 12.22
N GLN A 142 -4.96 -21.89 11.71
CA GLN A 142 -3.97 -22.87 11.28
C GLN A 142 -3.12 -22.35 10.11
N LEU A 143 -3.69 -21.58 9.18
CA LEU A 143 -2.91 -20.95 8.08
C LEU A 143 -1.84 -20.03 8.61
N LEU A 144 -2.21 -19.17 9.56
CA LEU A 144 -1.27 -18.25 10.18
C LEU A 144 -0.14 -19.02 10.88
N ALA A 145 -0.47 -20.09 11.62
CA ALA A 145 0.53 -20.93 12.29
C ALA A 145 1.44 -21.69 11.31
N ASP A 146 0.91 -22.15 10.17
CA ASP A 146 1.66 -22.94 9.20
C ASP A 146 2.62 -22.09 8.35
N ALA A 147 2.21 -20.84 8.04
CA ALA A 147 2.82 -20.04 6.99
C ALA A 147 3.58 -18.80 7.49
N ALA A 148 3.24 -18.25 8.66
CA ALA A 148 3.90 -17.07 9.19
C ALA A 148 5.18 -17.43 9.95
N GLY A 149 6.25 -16.67 9.73
CA GLY A 149 7.42 -16.68 10.60
C GLY A 149 7.10 -16.02 11.95
N LYS A 150 7.92 -16.27 12.96
CA LYS A 150 7.72 -15.70 14.32
C LYS A 150 7.68 -14.17 14.32
N GLU A 151 8.44 -13.54 13.44
CA GLU A 151 8.57 -12.08 13.32
C GLU A 151 7.68 -11.49 12.21
N THR A 152 6.88 -12.32 11.52
CA THR A 152 6.01 -11.85 10.44
C THR A 152 4.90 -10.99 11.01
N ARG A 153 4.77 -9.75 10.53
CA ARG A 153 3.68 -8.84 10.89
C ARG A 153 2.43 -9.18 10.10
N LEU A 154 1.38 -9.54 10.81
CA LEU A 154 0.14 -10.06 10.23
C LEU A 154 -0.92 -8.96 10.13
N HIS A 155 -1.56 -8.87 8.96
CA HIS A 155 -2.65 -7.95 8.67
C HIS A 155 -3.82 -8.71 8.05
N LEU A 156 -4.98 -8.73 8.71
CA LEU A 156 -6.16 -9.47 8.24
C LEU A 156 -7.23 -8.51 7.72
N ILE A 157 -7.58 -8.64 6.44
CA ILE A 157 -8.64 -7.88 5.79
C ILE A 157 -9.97 -8.62 5.98
N THR A 158 -10.98 -7.92 6.48
CA THR A 158 -12.35 -8.45 6.57
C THR A 158 -13.02 -8.48 5.18
N PRO A 159 -13.92 -9.43 4.89
CA PRO A 159 -14.67 -9.43 3.63
C PRO A 159 -15.56 -8.19 3.51
N LEU A 160 -15.57 -7.58 2.32
CA LEU A 160 -16.52 -6.50 1.98
C LEU A 160 -17.96 -7.03 2.02
N PRO A 161 -18.97 -6.22 2.38
CA PRO A 161 -20.39 -6.52 2.16
C PRO A 161 -20.70 -6.67 0.66
N GLN A 162 -21.78 -7.38 0.31
CA GLN A 162 -22.28 -7.44 -1.05
C GLN A 162 -23.14 -6.20 -1.31
N GLU A 163 -22.82 -5.49 -2.40
CA GLU A 163 -23.61 -4.36 -2.89
C GLU A 163 -24.70 -4.85 -3.84
N ALA A 164 -25.82 -4.14 -3.88
CA ALA A 164 -26.87 -4.39 -4.86
C ALA A 164 -26.38 -4.02 -6.28
N ASN A 165 -26.81 -4.79 -7.27
CA ASN A 165 -26.63 -4.47 -8.69
C ASN A 165 -27.88 -4.86 -9.49
N SER A 166 -27.88 -4.58 -10.79
CA SER A 166 -29.03 -4.85 -11.68
C SER A 166 -29.46 -6.32 -11.80
N THR A 167 -28.64 -7.25 -11.30
CA THR A 167 -28.87 -8.70 -11.35
C THR A 167 -29.00 -9.33 -9.97
N SER A 168 -28.92 -8.53 -8.90
CA SER A 168 -28.99 -9.02 -7.53
C SER A 168 -30.44 -9.31 -7.17
N PRO A 169 -30.71 -10.30 -6.31
CA PRO A 169 -32.00 -10.37 -5.63
C PRO A 169 -32.30 -9.04 -4.92
N ASP A 170 -33.59 -8.69 -4.83
CA ASP A 170 -34.03 -7.46 -4.17
C ASP A 170 -33.58 -7.40 -2.70
N ASP A 171 -33.40 -8.57 -2.06
CA ASP A 171 -32.90 -8.69 -0.69
C ASP A 171 -31.54 -9.40 -0.62
N LEU A 172 -30.56 -8.69 -0.05
CA LEU A 172 -29.20 -9.18 0.23
C LEU A 172 -28.95 -9.44 1.72
N SER A 173 -29.96 -9.28 2.59
CA SER A 173 -29.88 -9.36 4.04
C SER A 173 -29.14 -10.62 4.51
N GLN A 174 -29.64 -11.80 4.17
CA GLN A 174 -29.07 -13.08 4.59
C GLN A 174 -27.60 -13.25 4.16
N ARG A 175 -27.27 -12.79 2.94
CA ARG A 175 -25.88 -12.86 2.44
C ARG A 175 -24.97 -11.91 3.22
N ASN A 176 -25.42 -10.69 3.48
CA ASN A 176 -24.64 -9.70 4.21
C ASN A 176 -24.55 -10.02 5.70
N GLU A 177 -25.56 -10.64 6.31
CA GLU A 177 -25.49 -11.22 7.65
C GLU A 177 -24.43 -12.33 7.74
N THR A 178 -24.40 -13.22 6.74
CA THR A 178 -23.35 -14.25 6.65
C THR A 178 -21.96 -13.61 6.53
N LEU A 179 -21.77 -12.67 5.60
CA LEU A 179 -20.49 -11.96 5.43
C LEU A 179 -20.06 -11.20 6.70
N ALA A 180 -21.02 -10.60 7.42
CA ALA A 180 -20.76 -9.92 8.69
C ALA A 180 -20.29 -10.90 9.77
N ALA A 181 -20.82 -12.13 9.81
CA ALA A 181 -20.36 -13.17 10.72
C ALA A 181 -18.92 -13.60 10.41
N TYR A 182 -18.56 -13.77 9.13
CA TYR A 182 -17.17 -14.04 8.73
C TYR A 182 -16.24 -12.86 9.05
N ALA A 183 -16.67 -11.61 8.82
CA ALA A 183 -15.92 -10.42 9.20
C ALA A 183 -15.69 -10.33 10.71
N LYS A 184 -16.70 -10.68 11.52
CA LYS A 184 -16.55 -10.79 12.98
C LYS A 184 -15.50 -11.83 13.35
N ALA A 185 -15.54 -13.02 12.75
CA ALA A 185 -14.53 -14.06 12.98
C ALA A 185 -13.11 -13.61 12.61
N VAL A 186 -12.95 -12.83 11.52
CA VAL A 186 -11.65 -12.25 11.14
C VAL A 186 -11.15 -11.25 12.19
N ARG A 187 -12.03 -10.38 12.73
CA ARG A 187 -11.69 -9.44 13.82
C ARG A 187 -11.22 -10.17 15.08
N GLU A 188 -12.00 -11.15 15.53
CA GLU A 188 -11.68 -11.96 16.72
C GLU A 188 -10.39 -12.77 16.52
N LEU A 189 -10.17 -13.29 15.31
CA LEU A 189 -8.92 -13.97 14.97
C LEU A 189 -7.72 -13.01 15.02
N ALA A 190 -7.85 -11.80 14.45
CA ALA A 190 -6.78 -10.82 14.46
C ALA A 190 -6.40 -10.44 15.89
N GLU A 191 -7.39 -10.14 16.73
CA GLU A 191 -7.19 -9.84 18.16
C GLU A 191 -6.48 -11.00 18.89
N SER A 192 -6.99 -12.23 18.74
CA SER A 192 -6.42 -13.40 19.43
C SER A 192 -5.02 -13.82 18.95
N THR A 193 -4.58 -13.35 17.78
CA THR A 193 -3.27 -13.65 17.19
C THR A 193 -2.30 -12.47 17.24
N GLY A 194 -2.72 -11.32 17.75
CA GLY A 194 -1.94 -10.08 17.74
C GLY A 194 -1.80 -9.47 16.34
N ALA A 195 -2.55 -9.94 15.35
CA ALA A 195 -2.57 -9.35 14.02
C ALA A 195 -3.35 -8.03 14.01
N ARG A 196 -3.06 -7.17 13.03
CA ARG A 196 -3.83 -5.94 12.78
C ARG A 196 -5.01 -6.24 11.87
N THR A 197 -6.21 -5.83 12.25
CA THR A 197 -7.39 -5.86 11.37
C THR A 197 -7.36 -4.68 10.38
N ILE A 198 -7.66 -4.96 9.12
CA ILE A 198 -8.04 -3.97 8.10
C ILE A 198 -9.54 -4.16 7.83
N ASP A 199 -10.37 -3.43 8.56
CA ASP A 199 -11.82 -3.66 8.63
C ASP A 199 -12.57 -2.97 7.49
N LEU A 200 -12.55 -3.58 6.31
CA LEU A 200 -13.36 -3.17 5.16
C LEU A 200 -14.87 -3.46 5.34
N ALA A 201 -15.26 -4.31 6.29
CA ALA A 201 -16.66 -4.64 6.53
C ALA A 201 -17.41 -3.49 7.22
N ALA A 202 -16.67 -2.66 7.98
CA ALA A 202 -17.18 -1.46 8.62
C ALA A 202 -17.22 -0.22 7.70
N SER A 203 -17.02 -0.37 6.38
CA SER A 203 -16.86 0.77 5.46
C SER A 203 -18.12 1.64 5.38
N ASP A 204 -17.89 2.95 5.39
CA ASP A 204 -18.87 4.05 5.49
C ASP A 204 -20.07 3.94 4.52
N GLU A 205 -21.28 4.19 5.04
CA GLU A 205 -22.51 4.27 4.25
C GLU A 205 -22.62 5.58 3.45
N SER A 206 -21.77 6.59 3.71
CA SER A 206 -21.81 7.89 3.05
C SER A 206 -21.22 7.92 1.62
N ARG A 207 -21.10 6.77 0.96
CA ARG A 207 -20.45 6.65 -0.35
C ARG A 207 -21.33 7.23 -1.46
N ALA A 208 -20.73 8.02 -2.34
CA ALA A 208 -21.44 8.65 -3.46
C ALA A 208 -21.93 7.65 -4.53
N ALA A 209 -21.34 6.46 -4.58
CA ALA A 209 -21.73 5.38 -5.50
C ALA A 209 -21.25 4.01 -4.97
N PRO A 210 -21.81 2.89 -5.48
CA PRO A 210 -21.28 1.56 -5.26
C PRO A 210 -19.79 1.46 -5.67
N LEU A 211 -19.01 0.68 -4.92
CA LEU A 211 -17.60 0.44 -5.22
C LEU A 211 -17.43 -0.68 -6.25
N THR A 212 -18.41 -1.58 -6.38
CA THR A 212 -18.34 -2.78 -7.20
C THR A 212 -19.00 -2.62 -8.56
N ASP A 213 -18.53 -3.39 -9.55
CA ASP A 213 -19.16 -3.48 -10.88
C ASP A 213 -20.27 -4.54 -10.94
N ASN A 214 -20.14 -5.58 -10.12
CA ASN A 214 -21.01 -6.75 -10.14
C ASN A 214 -21.59 -7.10 -8.76
N GLY A 215 -21.65 -6.13 -7.84
CA GLY A 215 -22.13 -6.31 -6.48
C GLY A 215 -21.13 -6.99 -5.54
N VAL A 216 -20.04 -7.55 -6.07
CA VAL A 216 -19.08 -8.38 -5.30
C VAL A 216 -17.65 -7.86 -5.39
N HIS A 217 -17.19 -7.54 -6.59
CA HIS A 217 -15.80 -7.17 -6.84
C HIS A 217 -15.68 -5.67 -7.11
N PRO A 218 -14.74 -4.96 -6.46
CA PRO A 218 -14.55 -3.54 -6.73
C PRO A 218 -14.20 -3.29 -8.21
N SER A 219 -14.78 -2.22 -8.75
CA SER A 219 -14.43 -1.64 -10.04
C SER A 219 -13.09 -0.89 -9.96
N PRO A 220 -12.52 -0.38 -11.08
CA PRO A 220 -11.34 0.51 -11.01
C PRO A 220 -11.57 1.72 -10.07
N TRP A 221 -12.76 2.30 -10.09
CA TRP A 221 -13.20 3.32 -9.14
C TRP A 221 -13.18 2.81 -7.70
N GLY A 222 -13.74 1.63 -7.46
CA GLY A 222 -13.76 1.02 -6.13
C GLY A 222 -12.37 0.81 -5.53
N TYR A 223 -11.40 0.32 -6.31
CA TYR A 223 -10.02 0.19 -5.83
C TYR A 223 -9.33 1.53 -5.61
N TRP A 224 -9.61 2.54 -6.44
CA TRP A 224 -9.12 3.90 -6.23
C TRP A 224 -9.63 4.47 -4.91
N TRP A 225 -10.93 4.30 -4.62
CA TRP A 225 -11.58 4.78 -3.40
C TRP A 225 -11.11 4.03 -2.16
N LEU A 226 -10.91 2.70 -2.27
CA LEU A 226 -10.44 1.86 -1.18
C LEU A 226 -8.98 2.09 -0.82
N ALA A 227 -8.14 2.68 -1.67
CA ALA A 227 -6.73 2.86 -1.37
C ALA A 227 -6.43 3.84 -0.21
N PRO A 228 -6.99 5.07 -0.18
CA PRO A 228 -6.86 5.94 0.99
C PRO A 228 -7.59 5.36 2.22
N GLU A 229 -8.67 4.61 2.03
CA GLU A 229 -9.34 3.89 3.13
C GLU A 229 -8.46 2.78 3.70
N PHE A 230 -7.71 2.08 2.84
CA PHE A 230 -6.74 1.08 3.24
C PHE A 230 -5.62 1.69 4.08
N GLU A 231 -5.10 2.87 3.71
CA GLU A 231 -4.16 3.60 4.56
C GLU A 231 -4.78 3.95 5.93
N ARG A 232 -6.02 4.45 5.95
CA ARG A 232 -6.74 4.79 7.18
C ARG A 232 -6.90 3.59 8.10
N LEU A 233 -7.34 2.45 7.56
CA LEU A 233 -7.57 1.20 8.30
C LEU A 233 -6.27 0.54 8.75
N LEU A 234 -5.15 0.80 8.06
CA LEU A 234 -3.81 0.48 8.55
C LEU A 234 -3.39 1.36 9.74
N GLY A 235 -4.20 2.33 10.15
CA GLY A 235 -3.92 3.24 11.26
C GLY A 235 -2.90 4.33 10.90
N LEU A 236 -2.75 4.62 9.61
CA LEU A 236 -1.87 5.69 9.15
C LEU A 236 -2.57 7.06 9.29
N ASP A 237 -1.80 8.11 9.56
CA ASP A 237 -2.30 9.49 9.67
C ASP A 237 -2.82 10.01 8.32
N LYS A 238 -3.85 10.88 8.35
CA LYS A 238 -4.28 11.61 7.15
C LYS A 238 -3.18 12.58 6.75
N GLN A 239 -2.85 12.61 5.45
CA GLN A 239 -1.80 13.49 4.93
C GLN A 239 -2.33 14.37 3.81
N VAL A 240 -1.79 15.58 3.75
CA VAL A 240 -2.01 16.56 2.68
C VAL A 240 -0.64 17.10 2.27
N ILE A 241 -0.47 17.40 0.99
CA ILE A 241 0.65 18.17 0.47
C ILE A 241 0.21 19.62 0.50
N LEU A 242 0.66 20.40 1.49
CA LEU A 242 0.21 21.77 1.71
C LEU A 242 1.36 22.75 1.52
N VAL A 243 1.09 23.79 0.72
CA VAL A 243 1.89 25.00 0.66
C VAL A 243 1.01 26.18 1.09
N ASP A 244 1.38 26.87 2.16
CA ASP A 244 0.71 28.09 2.66
C ASP A 244 1.75 29.20 2.86
N LEU A 245 1.66 30.24 2.03
CA LEU A 245 2.53 31.42 2.06
C LEU A 245 1.76 32.72 1.81
N ASP A 246 2.35 33.86 2.12
CA ASP A 246 1.81 35.16 1.76
C ASP A 246 2.40 35.72 0.45
N ALA A 247 1.81 36.81 -0.05
CA ALA A 247 2.25 37.51 -1.26
C ALA A 247 3.69 38.08 -1.18
N LYS A 248 4.30 38.13 0.02
CA LYS A 248 5.69 38.54 0.23
C LYS A 248 6.65 37.35 0.26
N GLY A 249 6.15 36.13 0.12
CA GLY A 249 6.93 34.90 0.15
C GLY A 249 7.18 34.34 1.55
N ASN A 250 6.52 34.87 2.60
CA ASN A 250 6.65 34.31 3.93
C ASN A 250 5.84 33.01 4.03
N VAL A 251 6.50 31.93 4.43
CA VAL A 251 5.88 30.61 4.60
C VAL A 251 5.18 30.54 5.96
N HIS A 252 3.88 30.30 5.96
CA HIS A 252 3.10 30.06 7.17
C HIS A 252 3.07 28.57 7.53
N GLU A 253 2.93 27.72 6.53
CA GLU A 253 2.87 26.27 6.72
C GLU A 253 3.33 25.53 5.46
N ALA A 254 4.07 24.44 5.66
CA ALA A 254 4.42 23.49 4.61
C ALA A 254 4.28 22.07 5.17
N GLN A 255 3.34 21.29 4.66
CA GLN A 255 3.14 19.89 5.05
C GLN A 255 3.48 18.96 3.90
N LYS A 256 4.25 17.91 4.20
CA LYS A 256 4.69 16.89 3.23
C LYS A 256 5.32 17.48 1.96
N THR A 257 5.95 18.63 2.11
CA THR A 257 6.67 19.32 1.03
C THR A 257 7.74 20.22 1.62
N ILE A 258 8.72 20.58 0.80
CA ILE A 258 9.71 21.61 1.06
C ILE A 258 9.63 22.62 -0.06
N ILE A 259 9.55 23.90 0.29
CA ILE A 259 9.63 25.00 -0.65
C ILE A 259 10.92 25.80 -0.48
N THR A 260 11.55 26.15 -1.58
CA THR A 260 12.84 26.86 -1.65
C THR A 260 12.83 27.88 -2.78
N ASP A 261 13.87 28.72 -2.87
CA ASP A 261 14.06 29.68 -3.97
C ASP A 261 12.85 30.60 -4.22
N ILE A 262 12.18 31.02 -3.15
CA ILE A 262 10.99 31.85 -3.20
C ILE A 262 11.35 33.24 -3.75
N LYS A 263 10.62 33.69 -4.78
CA LYS A 263 10.75 34.97 -5.44
C LYS A 263 9.39 35.62 -5.58
N THR A 264 9.37 36.95 -5.50
CA THR A 264 8.16 37.79 -5.63
C THR A 264 8.29 38.68 -6.87
N PRO A 265 8.20 38.13 -8.10
CA PRO A 265 8.19 38.95 -9.30
C PRO A 265 6.97 39.89 -9.32
N SER A 266 7.03 40.92 -10.17
CA SER A 266 5.90 41.85 -10.31
C SER A 266 4.62 41.09 -10.69
N GLY A 267 3.61 41.17 -9.82
CA GLY A 267 2.30 40.53 -10.03
C GLY A 267 2.25 39.04 -9.72
N GLY A 268 3.22 38.47 -8.99
CA GLY A 268 3.21 37.04 -8.71
C GLY A 268 4.21 36.53 -7.68
N LEU A 269 4.29 35.21 -7.60
CA LEU A 269 5.21 34.42 -6.78
C LEU A 269 5.82 33.31 -7.63
N SER A 270 7.05 32.92 -7.35
CA SER A 270 7.61 31.66 -7.83
C SER A 270 8.47 31.00 -6.77
N PHE A 271 8.51 29.68 -6.76
CA PHE A 271 9.30 28.89 -5.82
C PHE A 271 9.56 27.49 -6.38
N ASN A 272 10.57 26.82 -5.85
CA ASN A 272 10.83 25.41 -6.08
C ASN A 272 10.13 24.59 -4.99
N GLN A 273 9.44 23.52 -5.36
CA GLN A 273 8.70 22.63 -4.47
C GLN A 273 9.19 21.19 -4.63
N LEU A 274 9.57 20.57 -3.53
CA LEU A 274 9.91 19.14 -3.45
C LEU A 274 9.00 18.45 -2.43
N ASP A 275 8.08 17.64 -2.93
CA ASP A 275 7.16 16.89 -2.08
C ASP A 275 7.86 15.74 -1.34
N ARG A 276 7.29 15.31 -0.22
CA ARG A 276 7.77 14.17 0.60
C ARG A 276 6.98 12.89 0.34
N ARG A 277 5.96 12.96 -0.51
CA ARG A 277 5.18 11.84 -1.04
C ARG A 277 4.50 12.29 -2.32
N LEU A 278 4.09 11.34 -3.14
CA LEU A 278 3.20 11.63 -4.26
C LEU A 278 1.74 11.81 -3.75
N PRO A 279 0.94 12.67 -4.42
CA PRO A 279 -0.50 12.75 -4.18
C PRO A 279 -1.21 11.46 -4.62
N THR A 280 -2.49 11.32 -4.28
CA THR A 280 -3.30 10.21 -4.79
C THR A 280 -3.39 10.29 -6.33
N PRO A 281 -3.27 9.16 -7.07
CA PRO A 281 -3.44 9.18 -8.52
C PRO A 281 -4.76 9.84 -8.95
N PRO A 282 -4.87 10.40 -10.16
CA PRO A 282 -6.11 10.99 -10.66
C PRO A 282 -7.30 10.05 -10.58
N LEU A 283 -8.50 10.63 -10.46
CA LEU A 283 -9.75 9.88 -10.55
C LEU A 283 -9.78 9.05 -11.84
N PRO A 284 -10.10 7.74 -11.78
CA PRO A 284 -10.19 6.91 -12.98
C PRO A 284 -11.35 7.35 -13.87
N ALA A 285 -11.22 7.05 -15.17
CA ALA A 285 -12.32 7.27 -16.11
C ALA A 285 -13.61 6.58 -15.62
N HIS A 286 -14.75 7.27 -15.75
CA HIS A 286 -16.08 6.83 -15.28
C HIS A 286 -16.28 6.82 -13.75
N ALA A 287 -15.38 7.42 -12.97
CA ALA A 287 -15.64 7.70 -11.57
C ALA A 287 -16.86 8.63 -11.38
N PRO A 288 -17.63 8.50 -10.29
CA PRO A 288 -18.66 9.47 -9.90
C PRO A 288 -18.05 10.86 -9.68
N LYS A 289 -18.78 11.92 -10.08
CA LYS A 289 -18.28 13.31 -10.04
C LYS A 289 -17.90 13.80 -8.64
N ASP A 290 -18.66 13.41 -7.62
CA ASP A 290 -18.45 13.82 -6.22
C ASP A 290 -17.98 12.64 -5.34
N GLY A 291 -17.29 11.68 -5.95
CA GLY A 291 -16.96 10.41 -5.30
C GLY A 291 -15.73 10.44 -4.39
N ALA A 292 -14.92 11.50 -4.41
CA ALA A 292 -13.59 11.49 -3.81
C ALA A 292 -13.60 11.06 -2.33
N HIS A 293 -12.74 10.12 -1.98
CA HIS A 293 -12.64 9.66 -0.60
C HIS A 293 -12.14 10.80 0.30
N PRO A 294 -12.68 11.04 1.52
CA PRO A 294 -12.23 12.13 2.40
C PRO A 294 -10.75 12.06 2.84
N TRP A 295 -10.08 10.95 2.56
CA TRP A 295 -8.67 10.68 2.87
C TRP A 295 -7.75 10.66 1.65
N VAL A 296 -8.23 11.11 0.47
CA VAL A 296 -7.31 11.35 -0.64
C VAL A 296 -6.23 12.34 -0.23
N VAL A 297 -5.04 12.15 -0.79
CA VAL A 297 -3.87 12.97 -0.52
C VAL A 297 -3.87 14.09 -1.53
N GLU A 298 -4.45 15.21 -1.11
CA GLU A 298 -4.60 16.41 -1.94
C GLU A 298 -3.27 17.18 -2.03
N SER A 299 -3.04 17.81 -3.19
CA SER A 299 -2.09 18.92 -3.32
C SER A 299 -2.85 20.24 -3.12
N ARG A 300 -2.62 20.91 -2.00
CA ARG A 300 -3.30 22.15 -1.62
C ARG A 300 -2.34 23.34 -1.66
N LEU A 301 -2.76 24.39 -2.36
CA LEU A 301 -2.03 25.65 -2.45
C LEU A 301 -2.87 26.77 -1.83
N ARG A 302 -2.29 27.45 -0.85
CA ARG A 302 -2.84 28.66 -0.25
C ARG A 302 -1.86 29.81 -0.37
N VAL A 303 -2.36 30.93 -0.87
CA VAL A 303 -1.58 32.16 -1.02
C VAL A 303 -2.36 33.33 -0.44
N ARG A 304 -1.83 33.90 0.63
CA ARG A 304 -2.47 34.98 1.38
C ARG A 304 -2.08 36.34 0.83
N ASP A 305 -2.95 37.33 1.04
CA ASP A 305 -2.68 38.74 0.81
C ASP A 305 -2.24 39.10 -0.63
N LEU A 306 -2.61 38.27 -1.61
CA LEU A 306 -2.47 38.62 -3.02
C LEU A 306 -3.38 39.81 -3.35
N PRO A 307 -2.92 40.79 -4.14
CA PRO A 307 -3.79 41.84 -4.67
C PRO A 307 -4.99 41.26 -5.42
N GLU A 308 -6.12 41.96 -5.37
CA GLU A 308 -7.34 41.53 -6.05
C GLU A 308 -7.10 41.25 -7.55
N GLY A 309 -7.66 40.14 -8.03
CA GLY A 309 -7.57 39.70 -9.42
C GLY A 309 -7.55 38.18 -9.54
N ASN A 310 -7.46 37.71 -10.78
CA ASN A 310 -7.28 36.30 -11.12
C ASN A 310 -5.81 35.98 -11.34
N TYR A 311 -5.42 34.77 -10.97
CA TYR A 311 -4.06 34.27 -11.05
C TYR A 311 -4.04 32.94 -11.78
N SER A 312 -3.06 32.79 -12.66
CA SER A 312 -2.68 31.52 -13.24
C SER A 312 -1.67 30.82 -12.34
N ILE A 313 -1.83 29.52 -12.14
CA ILE A 313 -0.89 28.66 -11.42
C ILE A 313 -0.28 27.71 -12.44
N ALA A 314 1.03 27.78 -12.61
CA ALA A 314 1.80 26.91 -13.48
C ALA A 314 2.84 26.12 -12.68
N ILE A 315 3.04 24.86 -13.06
CA ILE A 315 4.08 23.98 -12.52
C ILE A 315 4.91 23.49 -13.71
N ASP A 316 6.23 23.71 -13.67
CA ASP A 316 7.17 23.43 -14.76
C ASP A 316 6.72 24.02 -16.10
N GLY A 317 6.21 25.25 -16.07
CA GLY A 317 5.70 25.96 -17.25
C GLY A 317 4.33 25.50 -17.76
N THR A 318 3.74 24.44 -17.19
CA THR A 318 2.39 23.97 -17.55
C THR A 318 1.36 24.56 -16.59
N ARG A 319 0.37 25.28 -17.11
CA ARG A 319 -0.74 25.81 -16.30
C ARG A 319 -1.60 24.67 -15.77
N VAL A 320 -1.70 24.57 -14.44
CA VAL A 320 -2.46 23.52 -13.73
C VAL A 320 -3.79 24.01 -13.17
N ALA A 321 -3.91 25.32 -12.89
CA ALA A 321 -5.14 25.92 -12.37
C ALA A 321 -5.20 27.43 -12.65
N THR A 322 -6.39 27.99 -12.46
CA THR A 322 -6.65 29.44 -12.37
C THR A 322 -7.53 29.68 -11.16
N ALA A 323 -7.24 30.72 -10.38
CA ALA A 323 -8.02 31.06 -9.20
C ALA A 323 -7.95 32.56 -8.90
N SER A 324 -9.00 33.10 -8.30
CA SER A 324 -8.99 34.45 -7.75
C SER A 324 -8.08 34.55 -6.53
N ALA A 325 -7.63 35.77 -6.19
CA ALA A 325 -6.91 36.05 -4.94
C ALA A 325 -7.68 35.52 -3.71
N ARG A 326 -9.02 35.61 -3.73
CA ARG A 326 -9.89 35.14 -2.65
C ARG A 326 -9.86 33.62 -2.51
N GLU A 327 -9.96 32.88 -3.61
CA GLU A 327 -9.89 31.42 -3.60
C GLU A 327 -8.50 30.94 -3.16
N LEU A 328 -7.42 31.58 -3.64
CA LEU A 328 -6.06 31.28 -3.18
C LEU A 328 -5.88 31.59 -1.69
N ALA A 329 -6.47 32.65 -1.15
CA ALA A 329 -6.43 32.95 0.28
C ALA A 329 -7.23 31.95 1.13
N GLN A 330 -8.23 31.26 0.55
CA GLN A 330 -8.95 30.15 1.19
C GLN A 330 -8.21 28.82 1.07
N GLY A 331 -7.40 28.66 0.02
CA GLY A 331 -6.67 27.45 -0.32
C GLY A 331 -7.44 26.62 -1.34
N ILE A 332 -6.80 26.37 -2.49
CA ILE A 332 -7.36 25.56 -3.58
C ILE A 332 -6.71 24.18 -3.62
N VAL A 333 -7.45 23.19 -4.11
CA VAL A 333 -6.92 21.85 -4.42
C VAL A 333 -6.48 21.84 -5.88
N LEU A 334 -5.26 21.39 -6.13
CA LEU A 334 -4.68 21.21 -7.46
C LEU A 334 -4.83 19.74 -7.86
N GLU A 335 -5.76 19.42 -8.75
CA GLU A 335 -6.12 18.02 -9.08
C GLU A 335 -5.23 17.38 -10.16
N LYS A 336 -4.44 18.17 -10.88
CA LYS A 336 -3.67 17.74 -12.06
C LYS A 336 -2.27 18.35 -12.08
N THR A 337 -1.49 18.03 -11.05
CA THR A 337 -0.08 18.43 -10.97
C THR A 337 0.84 17.39 -11.62
N PRO A 338 2.10 17.73 -11.95
CA PRO A 338 3.11 16.72 -12.33
C PRO A 338 3.23 15.57 -11.33
N GLY A 339 3.07 15.83 -10.02
CA GLY A 339 3.03 14.79 -9.00
C GLY A 339 1.87 13.79 -9.16
N HIS A 340 0.68 14.25 -9.61
CA HIS A 340 -0.43 13.34 -9.93
C HIS A 340 -0.13 12.47 -11.16
N GLN A 341 0.52 13.06 -12.17
CA GLN A 341 0.96 12.30 -13.34
C GLN A 341 2.02 11.25 -12.96
N GLN A 342 3.01 11.63 -12.15
CA GLN A 342 4.02 10.71 -11.63
C GLN A 342 3.39 9.58 -10.81
N ALA A 343 2.39 9.86 -9.97
CA ALA A 343 1.66 8.85 -9.21
C ALA A 343 0.93 7.84 -10.12
N GLU A 344 0.35 8.31 -11.23
CA GLU A 344 -0.31 7.45 -12.22
C GLU A 344 0.70 6.62 -13.04
N GLU A 345 1.85 7.20 -13.40
CA GLU A 345 2.95 6.48 -14.05
C GLU A 345 3.52 5.39 -13.13
N LEU A 346 3.72 5.69 -11.84
CA LEU A 346 4.08 4.73 -10.81
C LEU A 346 3.07 3.59 -10.75
N ARG A 347 1.77 3.91 -10.68
CA ARG A 347 0.69 2.90 -10.68
C ARG A 347 0.72 2.01 -11.92
N GLY A 348 0.96 2.60 -13.09
CA GLY A 348 1.13 1.87 -14.35
C GLY A 348 2.26 0.84 -14.29
N GLN A 349 3.43 1.21 -13.74
CA GLN A 349 4.54 0.29 -13.56
C GLN A 349 4.26 -0.77 -12.50
N VAL A 350 3.57 -0.42 -11.40
CA VAL A 350 3.09 -1.39 -10.41
C VAL A 350 2.19 -2.44 -11.06
N CYS A 351 1.21 -2.03 -11.86
CA CYS A 351 0.34 -2.94 -12.61
C CYS A 351 1.13 -3.83 -13.59
N ARG A 352 2.11 -3.26 -14.29
CA ARG A 352 2.98 -4.02 -15.20
C ARG A 352 3.80 -5.07 -14.45
N LYS A 353 4.48 -4.67 -13.37
CA LYS A 353 5.25 -5.56 -12.49
C LYS A 353 4.37 -6.68 -11.94
N ASN A 354 3.18 -6.35 -11.43
CA ASN A 354 2.25 -7.34 -10.89
C ASN A 354 1.81 -8.36 -11.96
N ARG A 355 1.52 -7.90 -13.18
CA ARG A 355 1.19 -8.79 -14.31
C ARG A 355 2.34 -9.73 -14.67
N LEU A 356 3.56 -9.20 -14.79
CA LEU A 356 4.76 -10.01 -15.06
C LEU A 356 4.99 -11.04 -13.96
N PHE A 357 4.91 -10.61 -12.70
CA PHE A 357 5.05 -11.49 -11.56
C PHE A 357 3.98 -12.59 -11.57
N PHE A 358 2.71 -12.25 -11.80
CA PHE A 358 1.63 -13.22 -11.89
C PHE A 358 1.85 -14.27 -12.97
N HIS A 359 2.34 -13.88 -14.15
CA HIS A 359 2.66 -14.84 -15.20
C HIS A 359 3.91 -15.68 -14.89
N SER A 360 4.86 -15.17 -14.11
CA SER A 360 6.01 -15.96 -13.66
C SER A 360 5.66 -16.94 -12.53
N TYR A 361 4.80 -16.51 -11.60
CA TYR A 361 4.38 -17.26 -10.42
C TYR A 361 3.30 -18.29 -10.75
N ARG A 362 2.36 -17.90 -11.62
CA ARG A 362 1.23 -18.69 -12.09
C ARG A 362 1.18 -18.68 -13.62
N PRO A 363 2.15 -19.33 -14.30
CA PRO A 363 2.19 -19.33 -15.75
C PRO A 363 0.98 -20.05 -16.33
N GLN A 364 0.55 -19.59 -17.50
CA GLN A 364 -0.44 -20.32 -18.29
C GLN A 364 0.15 -21.69 -18.67
N ASN A 365 -0.68 -22.72 -18.73
CA ASN A 365 -0.25 -24.09 -19.06
C ASN A 365 0.84 -24.64 -18.11
N ILE A 366 0.75 -24.34 -16.80
CA ILE A 366 1.71 -24.81 -15.79
C ILE A 366 1.99 -26.34 -15.85
N THR A 367 1.00 -27.14 -16.25
CA THR A 367 1.16 -28.60 -16.41
C THR A 367 2.16 -28.99 -17.50
N TYR A 368 2.29 -28.17 -18.55
CA TYR A 368 3.20 -28.34 -19.67
C TYR A 368 4.55 -27.68 -19.45
N LEU A 369 4.62 -26.65 -18.61
CA LEU A 369 5.87 -25.96 -18.31
C LEU A 369 6.63 -26.64 -17.16
N LEU A 370 5.92 -26.95 -16.06
CA LEU A 370 6.53 -27.44 -14.83
C LEU A 370 5.93 -28.76 -14.32
N GLY A 371 4.74 -29.14 -14.80
CA GLY A 371 4.01 -30.31 -14.34
C GLY A 371 4.34 -31.62 -15.06
N PHE A 372 3.43 -32.58 -14.96
CA PHE A 372 3.61 -33.94 -15.49
C PHE A 372 3.70 -34.03 -17.02
N ARG A 373 3.33 -32.96 -17.76
CA ARG A 373 3.46 -32.87 -19.23
C ARG A 373 4.68 -32.07 -19.68
N LYS A 374 5.62 -31.76 -18.78
CA LYS A 374 6.82 -30.97 -19.10
C LYS A 374 7.72 -31.54 -20.20
N HIS A 375 7.59 -32.83 -20.51
CA HIS A 375 8.32 -33.42 -21.63
C HIS A 375 7.85 -32.88 -22.99
N GLU A 376 6.65 -32.30 -23.08
CA GLU A 376 6.10 -31.73 -24.33
C GLU A 376 6.59 -30.30 -24.58
N GLN A 377 6.63 -29.44 -23.55
CA GLN A 377 6.92 -28.00 -23.71
C GLN A 377 7.79 -27.41 -22.58
N GLY A 378 8.39 -28.23 -21.72
CA GLY A 378 9.14 -27.77 -20.55
C GLY A 378 10.39 -26.96 -20.86
N HIS A 379 10.90 -27.01 -22.11
CA HIS A 379 11.98 -26.13 -22.55
C HIS A 379 11.58 -24.64 -22.56
N ASN A 380 10.28 -24.33 -22.65
CA ASN A 380 9.75 -22.97 -22.56
C ASN A 380 9.68 -22.46 -21.11
N ALA A 381 9.95 -23.30 -20.11
CA ALA A 381 10.00 -22.85 -18.72
C ALA A 381 11.07 -21.76 -18.48
N LYS A 382 12.07 -21.64 -19.37
CA LYS A 382 13.04 -20.53 -19.36
C LYS A 382 12.37 -19.14 -19.43
N GLU A 383 11.22 -19.03 -20.09
CA GLU A 383 10.47 -17.77 -20.20
C GLU A 383 10.00 -17.28 -18.82
N ILE A 384 9.83 -18.18 -17.85
CA ILE A 384 9.50 -17.83 -16.46
C ILE A 384 10.65 -17.05 -15.82
N ASP A 385 11.91 -17.43 -16.10
CA ASP A 385 13.08 -16.73 -15.58
C ASP A 385 13.25 -15.37 -16.27
N GLU A 386 13.04 -15.30 -17.58
CA GLU A 386 13.01 -14.02 -18.34
C GLU A 386 11.94 -13.06 -17.78
N LEU A 387 10.75 -13.56 -17.42
CA LEU A 387 9.72 -12.76 -16.76
C LEU A 387 10.15 -12.24 -15.39
N ARG A 388 10.92 -13.03 -14.62
CA ARG A 388 11.45 -12.61 -13.31
C ARG A 388 12.51 -11.52 -13.45
N GLU A 389 13.32 -11.56 -14.49
CA GLU A 389 14.25 -10.48 -14.82
C GLU A 389 13.50 -9.18 -15.12
N HIS A 390 12.44 -9.23 -15.94
CA HIS A 390 11.60 -8.07 -16.22
C HIS A 390 10.84 -7.54 -14.99
N VAL A 391 10.49 -8.41 -14.02
CA VAL A 391 9.97 -7.97 -12.72
C VAL A 391 11.02 -7.09 -12.03
N ALA A 392 12.26 -7.56 -11.91
CA ALA A 392 13.33 -6.82 -11.26
C ALA A 392 13.66 -5.49 -11.98
N GLU A 393 13.61 -5.46 -13.31
CA GLU A 393 13.76 -4.22 -14.10
C GLU A 393 12.63 -3.24 -13.83
N THR A 394 11.38 -3.72 -13.78
CA THR A 394 10.22 -2.87 -13.49
C THR A 394 10.27 -2.34 -12.06
N GLU A 395 10.77 -3.12 -11.10
CA GLU A 395 10.99 -2.68 -9.71
C GLU A 395 12.01 -1.53 -9.62
N LYS A 396 13.07 -1.53 -10.44
CA LYS A 396 14.00 -0.37 -10.51
C LYS A 396 13.30 0.90 -10.99
N THR A 397 12.44 0.77 -12.01
CA THR A 397 11.63 1.89 -12.51
C THR A 397 10.66 2.39 -11.44
N ILE A 398 9.98 1.49 -10.72
CA ILE A 398 9.10 1.81 -9.59
C ILE A 398 9.87 2.57 -8.50
N ASN A 399 11.07 2.11 -8.13
CA ASN A 399 11.91 2.75 -7.12
C ASN A 399 12.33 4.17 -7.52
N THR A 400 12.48 4.43 -8.82
CA THR A 400 12.73 5.78 -9.34
C THR A 400 11.46 6.62 -9.31
N LEU A 401 10.33 6.08 -9.80
CA LEU A 401 9.08 6.82 -9.93
C LEU A 401 8.42 7.15 -8.59
N ARG A 402 8.62 6.36 -7.54
CA ARG A 402 8.05 6.63 -6.20
C ARG A 402 8.70 7.82 -5.50
N GLN A 403 9.87 8.26 -5.95
CA GLN A 403 10.61 9.39 -5.39
C GLN A 403 10.09 10.71 -5.97
N PRO A 404 9.45 11.59 -5.18
CA PRO A 404 8.96 12.87 -5.69
C PRO A 404 10.10 13.72 -6.29
N THR A 405 9.81 14.42 -7.37
CA THR A 405 10.77 15.32 -8.02
C THR A 405 10.57 16.77 -7.61
N ASN A 406 11.61 17.58 -7.78
CA ASN A 406 11.51 19.02 -7.55
C ASN A 406 10.84 19.70 -8.75
N HIS A 407 9.87 20.57 -8.48
CA HIS A 407 9.08 21.28 -9.49
C HIS A 407 9.15 22.79 -9.27
N GLN A 408 9.17 23.57 -10.35
CA GLN A 408 9.06 25.02 -10.28
C GLN A 408 7.59 25.43 -10.33
N VAL A 409 7.11 26.07 -9.28
CA VAL A 409 5.76 26.63 -9.19
C VAL A 409 5.81 28.14 -9.48
N VAL A 410 4.89 28.61 -10.32
CA VAL A 410 4.72 30.02 -10.66
C VAL A 410 3.25 30.39 -10.50
N ILE A 411 2.98 31.45 -9.74
CA ILE A 411 1.66 32.05 -9.56
C ILE A 411 1.73 33.46 -10.12
N GLN A 412 0.95 33.76 -11.16
CA GLN A 412 1.04 35.03 -11.87
C GLN A 412 -0.34 35.63 -12.12
N LYS A 413 -0.51 36.91 -11.78
CA LYS A 413 -1.74 37.66 -12.05
C LYS A 413 -2.02 37.69 -13.55
N GLU A 414 -3.24 37.34 -13.94
CA GLU A 414 -3.69 37.39 -15.32
C GLU A 414 -3.90 38.84 -15.77
N SER A 415 -3.50 39.15 -17.00
CA SER A 415 -3.80 40.43 -17.64
C SER A 415 -5.32 40.53 -17.85
N SER A 416 -5.90 41.65 -17.41
CA SER A 416 -7.33 41.96 -17.54
C SER A 416 -7.78 42.11 -18.99
#